data_AF-A0A6A5A726-F1
#
_entry.id   AF-A0A6A5A726-F1
#
_cell.length_a   1.000
_cell.length_b   1.000
_cell.length_c   1.000
_cell.angle_alpha   90.00
_cell.angle_beta   90.00
_cell.angle_gamma   90.00
#
_symmetry.space_group_name_H-M   'P 1'
#
loop_
_entity.id
_entity.type
_entity.pdbx_description
1 polymer ?
#
loop_
_entity_poly.entity_id
_entity_poly.type
_entity_poly.pdbx_seq_one_letter_code
_entity_poly.pdbx_strand_id
1 'polypeptide(L)'
;MAVVKQFEHHDTMRHPEEYIEALVAVRDQFYDVAKRAFGLDPLMRTALDQVRPVYDTACRSFTNSHPSLPELLAKYTHVLMTQSAKYASDECIEKRVEYVGVVFCLLDDKDVFKAMYSKLLSKRLIQGGAMSMDVELSLIQKLRDICGCEFVSKLQKMFSDKIIST
;
A
#
# COMPACT_ATOMS: atom_id res chain seq x y z
N MET A 1 -8.96 8.15 15.94
CA MET A 1 -9.62 7.46 17.06
C MET A 1 -10.74 6.50 16.61
N ALA A 2 -11.56 6.83 15.61
CA ALA A 2 -12.62 5.92 15.12
C ALA A 2 -12.08 4.63 14.49
N VAL A 3 -11.08 4.70 13.60
CA VAL A 3 -10.48 3.51 12.97
C VAL A 3 -9.79 2.58 13.98
N VAL A 4 -9.02 3.13 14.93
CA VAL A 4 -8.37 2.34 16.01
C VAL A 4 -9.39 1.71 16.96
N LYS A 5 -10.54 2.36 17.18
CA LYS A 5 -11.64 1.79 17.99
C LYS A 5 -12.48 0.77 17.23
N GLN A 6 -12.53 0.84 15.90
CA GLN A 6 -13.25 -0.12 15.06
C GLN A 6 -12.49 -1.43 14.87
N PHE A 7 -11.17 -1.41 14.93
CA PHE A 7 -10.35 -2.60 14.73
C PHE A 7 -9.43 -2.84 15.94
N GLU A 8 -9.85 -3.72 16.86
CA GLU A 8 -8.95 -4.26 17.87
C GLU A 8 -7.80 -5.02 17.18
N HIS A 9 -6.59 -4.99 17.78
CA HIS A 9 -5.37 -5.57 17.17
C HIS A 9 -5.49 -7.04 16.76
N HIS A 10 -6.43 -7.79 17.34
CA HIS A 10 -6.65 -9.20 17.02
C HIS A 10 -7.54 -9.41 15.78
N ASP A 11 -8.44 -8.47 15.47
CA ASP A 11 -9.38 -8.58 14.35
C ASP A 11 -8.83 -7.98 13.04
N THR A 12 -7.84 -7.08 13.12
CA THR A 12 -7.14 -6.52 11.94
C THR A 12 -6.50 -7.59 11.06
N MET A 13 -5.98 -8.67 11.68
CA MET A 13 -5.36 -9.78 10.96
C MET A 13 -6.37 -10.64 10.19
N ARG A 14 -7.65 -10.60 10.55
CA ARG A 14 -8.73 -11.31 9.85
C ARG A 14 -9.24 -10.52 8.65
N HIS A 15 -9.23 -9.20 8.73
CA HIS A 15 -9.74 -8.30 7.69
C HIS A 15 -8.72 -7.18 7.34
N PRO A 16 -7.58 -7.53 6.71
CA PRO A 16 -6.53 -6.56 6.40
C PRO A 16 -6.98 -5.50 5.39
N GLU A 17 -7.92 -5.84 4.50
CA GLU A 17 -8.53 -4.94 3.52
C GLU A 17 -9.25 -3.77 4.21
N GLU A 18 -10.14 -4.07 5.16
CA GLU A 18 -10.94 -3.03 5.84
C GLU A 18 -10.05 -2.05 6.62
N TYR A 19 -9.00 -2.55 7.26
CA TYR A 19 -8.08 -1.71 8.03
C TYR A 19 -7.26 -0.77 7.14
N ILE A 20 -6.63 -1.29 6.07
CA ILE A 20 -5.82 -0.49 5.14
C ILE A 20 -6.69 0.55 4.43
N GLU A 21 -7.88 0.17 4.00
CA GLU A 21 -8.81 1.09 3.34
C GLU A 21 -9.32 2.18 4.29
N ALA A 22 -9.62 1.85 5.54
CA ALA A 22 -10.02 2.83 6.55
C ALA A 22 -8.89 3.83 6.85
N LEU A 23 -7.64 3.38 6.90
CA LEU A 23 -6.47 4.27 7.06
C LEU A 23 -6.37 5.27 5.92
N VAL A 24 -6.50 4.82 4.67
CA VAL A 24 -6.43 5.69 3.51
C VAL A 24 -7.64 6.63 3.43
N ALA A 25 -8.84 6.15 3.77
CA ALA A 25 -10.05 6.97 3.77
C ALA A 25 -9.94 8.16 4.75
N VAL A 26 -9.36 7.95 5.93
CA VAL A 26 -9.10 9.03 6.89
C VAL A 26 -8.16 10.07 6.29
N ARG A 27 -7.08 9.64 5.65
CA ARG A 27 -6.14 10.54 4.97
C ARG A 27 -6.84 11.35 3.86
N ASP A 28 -7.62 10.69 3.01
CA ASP A 28 -8.33 11.32 1.90
C ASP A 28 -9.35 12.35 2.41
N GLN A 29 -10.03 12.07 3.52
CA GLN A 29 -10.95 13.01 4.16
C GLN A 29 -10.24 14.31 4.59
N PHE A 30 -9.02 14.23 5.14
CA PHE A 30 -8.24 15.42 5.47
C PHE A 30 -7.90 16.24 4.22
N TYR A 31 -7.48 15.56 3.14
CA TYR A 31 -7.19 16.22 1.87
C TYR A 31 -8.43 16.91 1.29
N ASP A 32 -9.60 16.27 1.34
CA ASP A 32 -10.86 16.81 0.86
C ASP A 32 -11.36 18.00 1.66
N VAL A 33 -11.13 18.03 2.98
CA VAL A 33 -11.41 19.20 3.82
C VAL A 33 -10.54 20.37 3.37
N ALA A 34 -9.24 20.16 3.21
CA ALA A 34 -8.33 21.21 2.73
C ALA A 34 -8.71 21.72 1.34
N LYS A 35 -9.03 20.80 0.42
CA LYS A 35 -9.46 21.13 -0.94
C LYS A 35 -10.75 21.95 -0.96
N ARG A 36 -11.77 21.55 -0.20
CA ARG A 36 -13.06 22.25 -0.14
C ARG A 36 -12.97 23.60 0.56
N ALA A 37 -12.21 23.69 1.65
CA ALA A 37 -12.11 24.92 2.43
C ALA A 37 -11.35 26.04 1.69
N PHE A 38 -10.36 25.67 0.87
CA PHE A 38 -9.41 26.65 0.33
C PHE A 38 -9.30 26.67 -1.19
N GLY A 39 -10.12 25.90 -1.92
CA GLY A 39 -10.23 25.99 -3.37
C GLY A 39 -8.94 25.72 -4.15
N LEU A 40 -7.97 25.04 -3.51
CA LEU A 40 -6.62 24.84 -4.03
C LEU A 40 -5.86 26.15 -4.32
N ASP A 41 -6.15 27.21 -3.56
CA ASP A 41 -5.45 28.49 -3.63
C ASP A 41 -3.92 28.30 -3.53
N PRO A 42 -3.10 28.97 -4.38
CA PRO A 42 -1.65 28.79 -4.38
C PRO A 42 -0.99 29.05 -3.02
N LEU A 43 -1.44 30.05 -2.26
CA LEU A 43 -0.90 30.34 -0.93
C LEU A 43 -1.25 29.23 0.06
N MET A 44 -2.47 28.71 0.00
CA MET A 44 -2.84 27.55 0.81
C MET A 44 -2.05 26.30 0.41
N ARG A 45 -1.81 26.06 -0.88
CA ARG A 45 -0.97 24.93 -1.31
C ARG A 45 0.43 25.03 -0.71
N THR A 46 1.06 26.20 -0.78
CA THR A 46 2.37 26.43 -0.16
C THR A 46 2.32 26.23 1.36
N ALA A 47 1.27 26.70 2.03
CA ALA A 47 1.11 26.47 3.47
C ALA A 47 0.93 24.98 3.80
N LEU A 48 0.13 24.25 3.01
CA LEU A 48 -0.05 22.80 3.17
C LEU A 48 1.26 22.04 2.95
N ASP A 49 2.06 22.44 1.95
CA ASP A 49 3.38 21.85 1.70
C ASP A 49 4.34 22.08 2.87
N GLN A 50 4.25 23.23 3.55
CA GLN A 50 5.04 23.52 4.75
C GLN A 50 4.60 22.69 5.97
N VAL A 51 3.30 22.41 6.11
CA VAL A 51 2.77 21.63 7.24
C VAL A 51 2.86 20.12 6.96
N ARG A 52 3.00 19.72 5.70
CA ARG A 52 3.06 18.31 5.26
C ARG A 52 4.05 17.46 6.05
N PRO A 53 5.30 17.88 6.35
CA PRO A 53 6.22 17.04 7.13
C PRO A 53 5.69 16.71 8.53
N VAL A 54 5.01 17.67 9.17
CA VAL A 54 4.41 17.48 10.51
C VAL A 54 3.25 16.50 10.43
N TYR A 55 2.41 16.66 9.40
CA TYR A 55 1.30 15.75 9.12
C TYR A 55 1.79 14.32 8.83
N ASP A 56 2.78 14.17 7.94
CA ASP A 56 3.37 12.89 7.57
C ASP A 56 4.02 12.21 8.78
N THR A 57 4.70 12.98 9.64
CA THR A 57 5.26 12.46 10.90
C THR A 57 4.17 11.95 11.85
N ALA A 58 3.08 12.71 12.01
CA ALA A 58 1.96 12.30 12.85
C ALA A 58 1.26 11.05 12.30
N CYS A 59 1.05 10.99 10.98
CA CYS A 59 0.49 9.83 10.30
C CYS A 59 1.38 8.60 10.49
N ARG A 60 2.69 8.75 10.31
CA ARG A 60 3.68 7.69 10.48
C ARG A 60 3.68 7.15 11.91
N SER A 61 3.72 8.02 12.93
CA SER A 61 3.64 7.59 14.33
C SER A 61 2.34 6.84 14.63
N PHE A 62 1.22 7.29 14.07
CA PHE A 62 -0.07 6.66 14.25
C PHE A 62 -0.16 5.30 13.53
N THR A 63 0.27 5.20 12.27
CA THR A 63 0.19 3.95 11.51
C THR A 63 1.09 2.88 12.12
N ASN A 64 2.33 3.25 12.49
CA ASN A 64 3.29 2.30 13.05
C ASN A 64 3.04 1.98 14.53
N SER A 65 2.01 2.55 15.17
CA SER A 65 1.55 2.06 16.47
C SER A 65 0.98 0.64 16.38
N HIS A 66 0.59 0.18 15.18
CA HIS A 66 0.18 -1.19 14.95
C HIS A 66 1.41 -2.05 14.58
N PRO A 67 1.89 -2.95 15.46
CA PRO A 67 3.17 -3.64 15.28
C PRO A 67 3.20 -4.55 14.04
N SER A 68 2.06 -5.12 13.65
CA SER A 68 1.96 -5.98 12.46
C SER A 68 1.58 -5.23 11.18
N LEU A 69 1.62 -3.89 11.14
CA LEU A 69 1.25 -3.13 9.94
C LEU A 69 2.00 -3.56 8.66
N PRO A 70 3.33 -3.79 8.69
CA PRO A 70 4.05 -4.25 7.49
C PRO A 70 3.52 -5.59 6.98
N GLU A 71 3.17 -6.50 7.88
CA GLU A 71 2.60 -7.81 7.53
C GLU A 71 1.17 -7.70 7.00
N LEU A 72 0.36 -6.84 7.62
CA LEU A 72 -1.01 -6.56 7.17
C LEU A 72 -1.01 -5.99 5.75
N LEU A 73 -0.13 -5.04 5.47
CA LEU A 73 0.02 -4.48 4.14
C LEU A 73 0.44 -5.56 3.14
N ALA A 74 1.41 -6.41 3.49
CA ALA A 74 1.83 -7.51 2.61
C ALA A 74 0.71 -8.52 2.32
N LYS A 75 -0.11 -8.85 3.32
CA LYS A 75 -1.30 -9.72 3.17
C LYS A 75 -2.36 -9.06 2.30
N TYR A 76 -2.69 -7.79 2.56
CA TYR A 76 -3.63 -7.02 1.75
C TYR A 76 -3.20 -6.98 0.29
N THR A 77 -1.94 -6.65 0.02
CA THR A 77 -1.37 -6.66 -1.33
C THR A 77 -1.47 -8.05 -1.96
N HIS A 78 -1.21 -9.13 -1.20
CA HIS A 78 -1.36 -10.49 -1.71
C HIS A 78 -2.82 -10.83 -2.08
N VAL A 79 -3.79 -10.45 -1.26
CA VAL A 79 -5.23 -10.60 -1.55
C VAL A 79 -5.58 -9.83 -2.82
N LEU A 80 -5.12 -8.57 -2.95
CA LEU A 80 -5.32 -7.75 -4.14
C LEU A 80 -4.80 -8.44 -5.41
N MET A 81 -3.61 -9.06 -5.35
CA MET A 81 -3.00 -9.78 -6.47
C MET A 81 -3.59 -11.17 -6.74
N THR A 82 -4.41 -11.72 -5.85
CA THR A 82 -5.00 -13.07 -6.00
C THR A 82 -6.50 -13.04 -6.28
N GLN A 83 -7.20 -12.00 -5.85
CA GLN A 83 -8.64 -11.85 -5.97
C GLN A 83 -9.02 -10.64 -6.85
N SER A 84 -8.24 -10.34 -7.89
CA SER A 84 -8.52 -9.21 -8.81
C SER A 84 -9.93 -9.26 -9.41
N ALA A 85 -10.51 -10.44 -9.59
CA ALA A 85 -11.90 -10.60 -10.06
C ALA A 85 -12.97 -10.01 -9.11
N LYS A 86 -12.68 -9.89 -7.79
CA LYS A 86 -13.53 -9.18 -6.81
C LYS A 86 -13.55 -7.68 -7.07
N TYR A 87 -12.49 -7.16 -7.70
CA TYR A 87 -12.29 -5.77 -8.08
C TYR A 87 -12.42 -5.66 -9.61
N ALA A 88 -13.62 -5.94 -10.12
CA ALA A 88 -13.90 -6.25 -11.53
C ALA A 88 -13.57 -5.16 -12.58
N SER A 89 -12.91 -4.06 -12.20
CA SER A 89 -12.42 -3.03 -13.12
C SER A 89 -10.95 -2.72 -12.83
N ASP A 90 -10.14 -2.59 -13.89
CA ASP A 90 -8.72 -2.28 -13.79
C ASP A 90 -8.48 -0.95 -13.05
N GLU A 91 -9.36 0.05 -13.25
CA GLU A 91 -9.33 1.34 -12.53
C GLU A 91 -9.47 1.18 -11.01
N CYS A 92 -10.29 0.22 -10.55
CA CYS A 92 -10.42 -0.07 -9.13
C CYS A 92 -9.13 -0.68 -8.57
N ILE A 93 -8.49 -1.59 -9.32
CA ILE A 93 -7.25 -2.26 -8.91
C ILE A 93 -6.10 -1.26 -8.83
N GLU A 94 -5.93 -0.40 -9.85
CA GLU A 94 -4.89 0.63 -9.86
C GLU A 94 -5.03 1.58 -8.65
N LYS A 95 -6.26 1.98 -8.32
CA LYS A 95 -6.53 2.78 -7.13
C LYS A 95 -6.13 2.06 -5.84
N ARG A 96 -6.36 0.75 -5.72
CA ARG A 96 -5.91 -0.03 -4.55
C ARG A 96 -4.39 -0.20 -4.52
N VAL A 97 -3.72 -0.31 -5.67
CA VAL A 97 -2.26 -0.30 -5.75
C VAL A 97 -1.70 1.04 -5.28
N GLU A 98 -2.37 2.15 -5.59
CA GLU A 98 -2.03 3.47 -5.03
C GLU A 98 -2.14 3.46 -3.51
N TYR A 99 -3.20 2.87 -2.94
CA TYR A 99 -3.37 2.77 -1.49
C TYR A 99 -2.23 1.98 -0.84
N VAL A 100 -1.76 0.91 -1.49
CA VAL A 100 -0.58 0.17 -1.03
C VAL A 100 0.64 1.10 -0.99
N GLY A 101 0.90 1.86 -2.05
CA GLY A 101 2.01 2.81 -2.11
C GLY A 101 1.97 3.86 -1.01
N VAL A 102 0.78 4.39 -0.72
CA VAL A 102 0.56 5.39 0.33
C VAL A 102 0.92 4.84 1.70
N VAL A 103 0.36 3.68 2.08
CA VAL A 103 0.65 3.09 3.39
C VAL A 103 2.11 2.62 3.46
N PHE A 104 2.65 2.14 2.34
CA PHE A 104 4.06 1.75 2.24
C PHE A 104 5.03 2.92 2.52
N CYS A 105 4.73 4.13 2.04
CA CYS A 105 5.50 5.34 2.37
C CYS A 105 5.53 5.63 3.88
N LEU A 106 4.46 5.27 4.59
CA LEU A 106 4.33 5.48 6.03
C LEU A 106 5.01 4.38 6.85
N LEU A 107 5.46 3.27 6.27
CA LEU A 107 6.09 2.19 7.06
C LEU A 107 7.47 2.57 7.62
N ASP A 108 7.72 2.09 8.83
CA ASP A 108 9.05 2.04 9.45
C ASP A 108 9.82 0.83 8.95
N ASP A 109 9.25 -0.36 9.10
CA ASP A 109 9.89 -1.63 8.78
C ASP A 109 9.55 -2.11 7.36
N LYS A 110 10.00 -1.36 6.35
CA LYS A 110 9.79 -1.70 4.92
C LYS A 110 10.41 -3.05 4.53
N ASP A 111 11.48 -3.47 5.20
CA ASP A 111 12.12 -4.77 4.96
C ASP A 111 11.24 -5.95 5.43
N VAL A 112 10.45 -5.77 6.49
CA VAL A 112 9.48 -6.77 6.95
C VAL A 112 8.39 -6.95 5.90
N PHE A 113 7.86 -5.85 5.36
CA PHE A 113 6.93 -5.89 4.22
C PHE A 113 7.56 -6.63 3.04
N LYS A 114 8.79 -6.26 2.64
CA LYS A 114 9.49 -6.88 1.51
C LYS A 114 9.69 -8.38 1.69
N ALA A 115 10.10 -8.82 2.87
CA ALA A 115 10.33 -10.23 3.17
C ALA A 115 9.02 -11.04 3.08
N MET A 116 7.94 -10.53 3.66
CA MET A 116 6.62 -11.17 3.64
C MET A 116 6.04 -11.18 2.22
N TYR A 117 6.11 -10.07 1.51
CA TYR A 117 5.62 -9.97 0.13
C TYR A 117 6.38 -10.92 -0.81
N SER A 118 7.72 -10.95 -0.70
CA SER A 118 8.56 -11.86 -1.50
C SER A 118 8.18 -13.33 -1.29
N LYS A 119 7.90 -13.72 -0.04
CA LYS A 119 7.48 -15.10 0.30
C LYS A 119 6.11 -15.44 -0.30
N LEU A 120 5.17 -14.51 -0.27
CA LEU A 120 3.83 -14.71 -0.84
C LEU A 120 3.87 -14.74 -2.36
N LEU A 121 4.68 -13.87 -2.97
CA LEU A 121 4.92 -13.83 -4.39
C LEU A 121 5.56 -15.13 -4.88
N SER A 122 6.64 -15.62 -4.26
CA SER A 122 7.31 -16.87 -4.68
C SER A 122 6.35 -18.04 -4.71
N LYS A 123 5.55 -18.20 -3.64
CA LYS A 123 4.51 -19.24 -3.56
C LYS A 123 3.52 -19.13 -4.72
N ARG A 124 3.06 -17.92 -5.04
CA ARG A 124 2.10 -17.68 -6.13
C ARG A 124 2.70 -17.95 -7.51
N LEU A 125 3.97 -17.58 -7.73
CA LEU A 125 4.67 -17.85 -8.99
C LEU A 125 4.81 -19.37 -9.23
N ILE A 126 5.15 -20.14 -8.18
CA ILE A 126 5.27 -21.61 -8.25
C ILE A 126 3.92 -22.30 -8.49
N GLN A 127 2.86 -21.84 -7.81
CA GLN A 127 1.53 -22.47 -7.88
C GLN A 127 0.75 -22.10 -9.15
N GLY A 128 1.30 -21.27 -10.05
CA GLY A 128 0.61 -20.80 -11.26
C GLY A 128 -0.55 -19.83 -11.01
N GLY A 129 -0.80 -19.43 -9.76
CA GLY A 129 -1.95 -18.62 -9.35
C GLY A 129 -1.78 -17.10 -9.52
N ALA A 130 -0.82 -16.63 -10.33
CA ALA A 130 -0.64 -15.20 -10.56
C ALA A 130 -1.55 -14.74 -11.70
N MET A 131 -2.57 -13.94 -11.38
CA MET A 131 -3.39 -13.23 -12.37
C MET A 131 -2.92 -11.78 -12.54
N SER A 132 -3.07 -11.25 -13.76
CA SER A 132 -2.54 -10.00 -14.33
C SER A 132 -1.09 -9.66 -13.95
N MET A 133 -0.16 -10.05 -14.81
CA MET A 133 1.26 -9.64 -14.69
C MET A 133 1.42 -8.11 -14.72
N ASP A 134 0.53 -7.40 -15.42
CA ASP A 134 0.59 -5.95 -15.57
C ASP A 134 0.34 -5.22 -14.26
N VAL A 135 -0.64 -5.67 -13.46
CA VAL A 135 -0.93 -5.11 -12.14
C VAL A 135 0.27 -5.27 -11.21
N GLU A 136 0.93 -6.43 -11.28
CA GLU A 136 2.06 -6.67 -10.40
C GLU A 136 3.32 -5.91 -10.83
N LEU A 137 3.55 -5.80 -12.14
CA LEU A 137 4.58 -4.91 -12.68
C LEU A 137 4.34 -3.47 -12.22
N SER A 138 3.10 -2.99 -12.26
CA SER A 138 2.71 -1.66 -11.77
C SER A 138 3.03 -1.48 -10.27
N LEU A 139 2.71 -2.48 -9.43
CA LEU A 139 3.09 -2.44 -8.02
C LEU A 139 4.61 -2.40 -7.84
N ILE A 140 5.35 -3.26 -8.53
CA ILE A 140 6.82 -3.31 -8.41
C ILE A 140 7.44 -1.99 -8.86
N GLN A 141 6.93 -1.37 -9.93
CA GLN A 141 7.35 -0.04 -10.37
C GLN A 141 7.08 1.01 -9.28
N LYS A 142 5.90 1.00 -8.67
CA LYS A 142 5.56 1.93 -7.58
C LYS A 142 6.48 1.75 -6.36
N LEU A 143 6.79 0.52 -5.96
CA LEU A 143 7.74 0.25 -4.88
C LEU A 143 9.16 0.73 -5.23
N ARG A 144 9.58 0.59 -6.49
CA ARG A 144 10.86 1.10 -7.00
C ARG A 144 10.91 2.62 -6.95
N ASP A 145 9.84 3.30 -7.31
CA ASP A 145 9.82 4.76 -7.32
C ASP A 145 9.91 5.33 -5.90
N ILE A 146 9.44 4.58 -4.89
CA ILE A 146 9.51 4.98 -3.46
C ILE A 146 10.87 4.63 -2.81
N CYS A 147 11.44 3.46 -3.10
CA CYS A 147 12.62 2.94 -2.38
C CYS A 147 13.85 2.66 -3.25
N GLY A 148 13.77 2.90 -4.55
CA GLY A 148 14.85 2.66 -5.51
C GLY A 148 14.94 1.22 -6.04
N CYS A 149 15.82 1.04 -7.03
CA CYS A 149 16.01 -0.24 -7.73
C CYS A 149 16.51 -1.37 -6.82
N GLU A 150 17.41 -1.08 -5.88
CA GLU A 150 17.96 -2.07 -4.94
C GLU A 150 16.86 -2.73 -4.07
N PHE A 151 15.81 -1.97 -3.76
CA PHE A 151 14.69 -2.49 -2.98
C PHE A 151 13.91 -3.56 -3.75
N VAL A 152 13.72 -3.40 -5.06
CA VAL A 152 12.87 -4.28 -5.87
C VAL A 152 13.63 -5.33 -6.67
N SER A 153 14.96 -5.26 -6.74
CA SER A 153 15.81 -6.13 -7.58
C SER A 153 15.47 -7.62 -7.49
N LYS A 154 15.26 -8.12 -6.27
CA LYS A 154 14.86 -9.53 -6.02
C LYS A 154 13.46 -9.84 -6.56
N LEU A 155 12.49 -8.95 -6.35
CA LEU A 155 11.12 -9.12 -6.83
C LEU A 155 11.08 -9.14 -8.37
N GLN A 156 11.82 -8.22 -9.00
CA GLN A 156 11.97 -8.13 -10.45
C GLN A 156 12.62 -9.40 -11.03
N LYS A 157 13.68 -9.91 -10.39
CA LYS A 157 14.34 -11.15 -10.79
C LYS A 157 13.38 -12.34 -10.72
N MET A 158 12.66 -12.49 -9.61
CA MET A 158 11.66 -13.56 -9.45
C MET A 158 10.58 -13.53 -10.54
N PHE A 159 10.14 -12.32 -10.94
CA PHE A 159 9.20 -12.16 -12.05
C PHE A 159 9.81 -12.51 -13.41
N SER A 160 11.02 -12.03 -13.67
CA SER A 160 11.73 -12.29 -14.93
C SER A 160 11.99 -13.79 -15.13
N ASP A 161 12.39 -14.50 -14.07
CA ASP A 161 12.64 -15.95 -14.09
C ASP A 161 11.37 -16.75 -14.46
N LYS A 162 10.18 -16.28 -14.03
CA LYS A 162 8.90 -16.90 -14.42
C LYS A 162 8.56 -16.65 -15.88
N ILE A 163 8.75 -15.42 -16.38
CA ILE A 163 8.45 -15.04 -17.77
C ILE A 163 9.30 -15.87 -18.74
N ILE A 164 10.58 -16.08 -18.44
CA ILE A 164 11.51 -16.83 -19.30
C ILE A 164 11.21 -18.35 -19.27
N SER A 165 10.59 -18.84 -18.20
CA SER A 165 10.29 -20.27 -18.01
C SER A 165 8.92 -20.69 -18.56
N THR A 166 8.19 -19.79 -19.24
CA THR A 166 6.91 -20.07 -19.91
C THR A 166 7.07 -19.85 -21.41
#